data_AF-D0UQ63-F1
#
_entry.id   AF-D0UQ63-F1
#
_cell.length_a   1.000
_cell.length_b   1.000
_cell.length_c   1.000
_cell.angle_alpha   90.00
_cell.angle_beta   90.00
_cell.angle_gamma   90.00
#
_symmetry.space_group_name_H-M   'P 1'
#
loop_
_entity.id
_entity.type
_entity.pdbx_description
1 polymer ?
#
loop_
_entity_poly.entity_id
_entity_poly.type
_entity_poly.pdbx_seq_one_letter_code
_entity_poly.pdbx_strand_id
1 'polypeptide(L)'
;VLTMMSHPTEAWRESHFKDVVTRVANIELYYRAINFYLEFKPMLLNDLLLVLSPRMDHSRSVQLFKKAGQLKLVKPYLRSVQSLNNKAINEALNELLIDEDDYAGLRASIDAF
;
A
#
# COMPACT_ATOMS: atom_id res chain seq x y z
N VAL A 1 5.91 10.46 -14.56
CA VAL A 1 6.05 10.02 -13.14
C VAL A 1 7.41 10.40 -12.56
N LEU A 2 8.53 9.98 -13.17
CA LEU A 2 9.88 10.30 -12.67
C LEU A 2 10.10 11.79 -12.40
N THR A 3 9.77 12.67 -13.35
CA THR A 3 9.88 14.13 -13.17
C THR A 3 9.06 14.66 -11.99
N MET A 4 7.86 14.09 -11.75
CA MET A 4 7.02 14.48 -10.61
C MET A 4 7.63 14.03 -9.27
N MET A 5 8.38 12.92 -9.25
CA MET A 5 9.08 12.45 -8.06
C MET A 5 10.40 13.23 -7.82
N SER A 6 11.08 13.64 -8.89
CA SER A 6 12.30 14.46 -8.82
C SER A 6 12.03 15.93 -8.47
N HIS A 7 10.85 16.45 -8.83
CA HIS A 7 10.46 17.84 -8.57
C HIS A 7 9.06 17.93 -7.93
N PRO A 8 8.90 17.47 -6.67
CA PRO A 8 7.58 17.32 -6.05
C PRO A 8 6.81 18.64 -5.92
N THR A 9 7.49 19.74 -5.57
CA THR A 9 6.86 21.04 -5.33
C THR A 9 6.29 21.67 -6.60
N GLU A 10 6.91 21.42 -7.75
CA GLU A 10 6.59 22.09 -9.01
C GLU A 10 5.70 21.24 -9.92
N ALA A 11 5.95 19.93 -9.96
CA ALA A 11 5.36 19.03 -10.96
C ALA A 11 4.31 18.07 -10.40
N TRP A 12 4.30 17.80 -9.09
CA TRP A 12 3.36 16.83 -8.53
C TRP A 12 1.94 17.41 -8.42
N ARG A 13 0.98 16.68 -8.98
CA ARG A 13 -0.45 16.90 -8.82
C ARG A 13 -1.09 15.55 -8.56
N GLU A 14 -1.85 15.42 -7.48
CA GLU A 14 -2.34 14.13 -6.99
C GLU A 14 -3.09 13.30 -8.05
N SER A 15 -4.15 13.88 -8.65
CA SER A 15 -4.95 13.20 -9.69
C SER A 15 -4.10 12.82 -10.88
N HIS A 16 -3.28 13.75 -11.37
CA HIS A 16 -2.44 13.53 -12.54
C HIS A 16 -1.40 12.42 -12.28
N PHE A 17 -0.82 12.37 -11.08
CA PHE A 17 0.12 11.33 -10.72
C PHE A 17 -0.55 9.94 -10.75
N LYS A 18 -1.74 9.82 -10.15
CA LYS A 18 -2.55 8.58 -10.14
C LYS A 18 -2.89 8.11 -11.56
N ASP A 19 -3.27 9.03 -12.44
CA ASP A 19 -3.61 8.71 -13.84
C ASP A 19 -2.41 8.24 -14.66
N VAL A 20 -1.24 8.84 -14.43
CA VAL A 20 -0.04 8.51 -15.19
C VAL A 20 0.61 7.23 -14.68
N VAL A 21 0.66 7.01 -13.35
CA VAL A 21 1.35 5.85 -12.76
C VAL A 21 0.70 4.52 -13.15
N THR A 22 -0.63 4.44 -13.27
CA THR A 22 -1.34 3.22 -13.69
C THR A 22 -1.01 2.78 -15.12
N ARG A 23 -0.69 3.74 -16.00
CA ARG A 23 -0.37 3.50 -17.42
C ARG A 23 1.07 3.02 -17.64
N VAL A 24 1.89 3.03 -16.59
CA VAL A 24 3.29 2.62 -16.69
C VAL A 24 3.40 1.09 -16.80
N ALA A 25 4.20 0.62 -17.76
CA ALA A 25 4.46 -0.82 -17.94
C ALA A 25 5.47 -1.36 -16.91
N ASN A 26 6.46 -0.56 -16.52
CA ASN A 26 7.51 -0.94 -15.59
C ASN A 26 7.03 -0.92 -14.13
N ILE A 27 6.90 -2.10 -13.53
CA ILE A 27 6.42 -2.29 -12.15
C ILE A 27 7.39 -1.70 -11.11
N GLU A 28 8.69 -1.60 -11.40
CA GLU A 28 9.64 -0.95 -10.47
C GLU A 28 9.30 0.52 -10.20
N LEU A 29 8.64 1.19 -11.14
CA LEU A 29 8.17 2.55 -10.93
C LEU A 29 7.04 2.64 -9.89
N TYR A 30 6.32 1.55 -9.63
CA TYR A 30 5.28 1.52 -8.59
C TYR A 30 5.93 1.54 -7.22
N TYR A 31 6.95 0.70 -6.98
CA TYR A 31 7.68 0.70 -5.71
C TYR A 31 8.43 2.01 -5.46
N ARG A 32 8.97 2.64 -6.52
CA ARG A 32 9.53 3.99 -6.39
C ARG A 32 8.47 5.03 -6.04
N ALA A 33 7.28 4.95 -6.63
CA ALA A 33 6.16 5.83 -6.29
C ALA A 33 5.67 5.60 -4.84
N ILE A 34 5.61 4.34 -4.38
CA ILE A 34 5.25 4.00 -3.00
C ILE A 34 6.25 4.60 -2.02
N ASN A 35 7.55 4.46 -2.26
CA ASN A 35 8.58 5.08 -1.41
C ASN A 35 8.47 6.61 -1.42
N PHE A 36 8.25 7.21 -2.59
CA PHE A 36 8.01 8.65 -2.69
C PHE A 36 6.79 9.09 -1.86
N TYR A 37 5.68 8.35 -1.88
CA TYR A 37 4.51 8.68 -1.07
C TYR A 37 4.73 8.43 0.43
N LEU A 38 5.43 7.35 0.80
CA LEU A 38 5.80 7.08 2.19
C LEU A 38 6.60 8.24 2.81
N GLU A 39 7.54 8.82 2.05
CA GLU A 39 8.40 9.90 2.54
C GLU A 39 7.72 11.28 2.49
N PHE A 40 7.04 11.63 1.39
CA PHE A 40 6.59 13.00 1.15
C PHE A 40 5.08 13.22 1.38
N LYS A 41 4.26 12.17 1.28
CA LYS A 41 2.78 12.26 1.32
C LYS A 41 2.13 11.02 1.96
N PRO A 42 2.47 10.65 3.20
CA PRO A 42 2.04 9.38 3.81
C PRO A 42 0.51 9.24 3.89
N MET A 43 -0.21 10.34 4.11
CA MET A 43 -1.68 10.33 4.20
C MET A 43 -2.38 9.96 2.87
N LEU A 44 -1.72 10.13 1.73
CA LEU A 44 -2.26 9.80 0.41
C LEU A 44 -1.82 8.42 -0.09
N LEU A 45 -1.04 7.68 0.70
CA LEU A 45 -0.46 6.42 0.29
C LEU A 45 -1.52 5.34 0.06
N ASN A 46 -2.51 5.23 0.96
CA ASN A 46 -3.55 4.18 0.84
C ASN A 46 -4.33 4.33 -0.48
N ASP A 47 -4.70 5.55 -0.86
CA ASP A 47 -5.39 5.81 -2.13
C ASP A 47 -4.53 5.44 -3.34
N LEU A 48 -3.22 5.72 -3.28
CA LEU A 48 -2.29 5.27 -4.32
C LEU A 48 -2.24 3.73 -4.40
N LEU A 49 -2.13 3.05 -3.26
CA LEU A 49 -2.03 1.59 -3.20
C LEU A 49 -3.27 0.90 -3.77
N LEU A 50 -4.47 1.44 -3.53
CA LEU A 50 -5.70 0.94 -4.13
C LEU A 50 -5.65 1.00 -5.66
N VAL A 51 -5.20 2.13 -6.20
CA VAL A 51 -5.07 2.34 -7.65
C VAL A 51 -4.02 1.42 -8.29
N LEU A 52 -2.94 1.11 -7.56
CA LEU A 52 -1.88 0.20 -8.02
C LEU A 52 -2.22 -1.28 -7.82
N SER A 53 -3.18 -1.59 -6.95
CA SER A 53 -3.51 -2.95 -6.50
C SER A 53 -3.65 -3.98 -7.63
N PRO A 54 -4.31 -3.72 -8.76
CA PRO A 54 -4.54 -4.74 -9.80
C PRO A 54 -3.27 -5.30 -10.44
N ARG A 55 -2.11 -4.61 -10.34
CA ARG A 55 -0.86 -5.00 -11.01
C ARG A 55 0.32 -5.11 -10.04
N MET A 56 0.11 -4.89 -8.75
CA MET A 56 1.16 -4.86 -7.74
C MET A 56 1.34 -6.25 -7.11
N ASP A 57 2.57 -6.59 -6.73
CA ASP A 57 2.83 -7.78 -5.92
C ASP A 57 2.60 -7.44 -4.43
N HIS A 58 1.51 -7.95 -3.89
CA HIS A 58 1.08 -7.72 -2.51
C HIS A 58 2.11 -8.20 -1.49
N SER A 59 2.74 -9.36 -1.73
CA SER A 59 3.72 -9.94 -0.82
C SER A 59 4.97 -9.06 -0.74
N ARG A 60 5.45 -8.56 -1.88
CA ARG A 60 6.58 -7.61 -1.92
C ARG A 60 6.24 -6.29 -1.23
N SER A 61 5.03 -5.76 -1.44
CA SER A 61 4.58 -4.52 -0.77
C SER A 61 4.51 -4.68 0.75
N VAL A 62 3.97 -5.80 1.26
CA VAL A 62 3.97 -6.09 2.70
C VAL A 62 5.40 -6.11 3.27
N GLN A 63 6.34 -6.77 2.60
CA GLN A 63 7.74 -6.78 3.05
C GLN A 63 8.36 -5.39 3.08
N LEU A 64 8.04 -4.54 2.10
CA LEU A 64 8.48 -3.15 2.06
C LEU A 64 7.96 -2.38 3.28
N PHE A 65 6.67 -2.48 3.59
CA PHE A 65 6.07 -1.79 4.74
C PHE A 65 6.56 -2.34 6.08
N LYS A 66 6.77 -3.66 6.19
CA LYS A 66 7.39 -4.29 7.37
C LYS A 66 8.78 -3.72 7.63
N LYS A 67 9.63 -3.68 6.60
CA LYS A 67 10.99 -3.11 6.71
C LYS A 67 10.99 -1.62 7.05
N ALA A 68 10.02 -0.86 6.54
CA ALA A 68 9.87 0.56 6.84
C ALA A 68 9.24 0.84 8.22
N GLY A 69 8.70 -0.18 8.91
CA GLY A 69 7.94 0.01 10.15
C GLY A 69 6.60 0.73 9.96
N GLN A 70 6.05 0.72 8.73
CA GLN A 70 4.87 1.50 8.33
C GLN A 70 3.62 0.63 8.08
N LEU A 71 3.59 -0.60 8.60
CA LEU A 71 2.42 -1.48 8.46
C LEU A 71 1.12 -0.86 8.95
N LYS A 72 1.16 -0.17 10.10
CA LYS A 72 -0.02 0.50 10.68
C LYS A 72 -0.62 1.54 9.74
N LEU A 73 0.23 2.30 9.02
CA LEU A 73 -0.21 3.32 8.06
C LEU A 73 -1.02 2.72 6.91
N VAL A 74 -0.65 1.52 6.45
CA VAL A 74 -1.27 0.86 5.30
C VAL A 74 -2.37 -0.13 5.68
N LYS A 75 -2.78 -0.19 6.95
CA LYS A 75 -3.86 -1.07 7.42
C LYS A 75 -5.16 -0.96 6.58
N PRO A 76 -5.64 0.24 6.18
CA PRO A 76 -6.82 0.36 5.31
C PRO A 76 -6.63 -0.36 3.97
N TYR A 77 -5.45 -0.20 3.36
CA TYR A 77 -5.08 -0.94 2.16
C TYR A 77 -5.08 -2.46 2.39
N LEU A 78 -4.45 -2.95 3.47
CA LEU A 78 -4.40 -4.39 3.77
C LEU A 78 -5.80 -5.00 3.88
N ARG A 79 -6.72 -4.32 4.58
CA ARG A 79 -8.13 -4.76 4.66
C ARG A 79 -8.82 -4.80 3.30
N SER A 80 -8.57 -3.80 2.44
CA SER A 80 -9.21 -3.71 1.13
C SER A 80 -8.85 -4.85 0.16
N VAL A 81 -7.63 -5.39 0.28
CA VAL A 81 -7.10 -6.44 -0.61
C VAL A 81 -7.08 -7.82 0.06
N GLN A 82 -7.56 -7.92 1.29
CA GLN A 82 -7.61 -9.18 2.03
C GLN A 82 -8.43 -10.26 1.29
N SER A 83 -9.46 -9.84 0.55
CA SER A 83 -10.30 -10.73 -0.27
C SER A 83 -9.55 -11.49 -1.37
N LEU A 84 -8.33 -11.07 -1.70
CA LEU A 84 -7.45 -11.79 -2.62
C LEU A 84 -6.82 -13.04 -1.97
N ASN A 85 -7.06 -13.25 -0.68
CA ASN A 85 -6.51 -14.32 0.15
C ASN A 85 -5.00 -14.50 -0.01
N ASN A 86 -4.27 -13.38 -0.01
CA ASN A 86 -2.82 -13.41 -0.05
C ASN A 86 -2.28 -13.64 1.37
N LYS A 87 -1.48 -14.69 1.54
CA LYS A 87 -0.88 -15.06 2.83
C LYS A 87 -0.16 -13.91 3.54
N ALA A 88 0.67 -13.15 2.82
CA ALA A 88 1.43 -12.06 3.43
C ALA A 88 0.52 -10.91 3.90
N ILE A 89 -0.58 -10.64 3.19
CA ILE A 89 -1.59 -9.66 3.60
C ILE A 89 -2.30 -10.14 4.88
N ASN A 90 -2.77 -11.39 4.90
CA ASN A 90 -3.50 -11.95 6.04
C ASN A 90 -2.62 -11.97 7.29
N GLU A 91 -1.38 -12.46 7.18
CA GLU A 91 -0.43 -12.49 8.30
C GLU A 91 -0.15 -11.07 8.82
N ALA A 92 0.17 -10.12 7.93
CA ALA A 92 0.45 -8.75 8.34
C ALA A 92 -0.77 -8.06 8.97
N LEU A 93 -1.98 -8.30 8.45
CA LEU A 93 -3.20 -7.74 9.01
C LEU A 93 -3.52 -8.36 10.37
N ASN A 94 -3.37 -9.68 10.51
CA ASN A 94 -3.59 -10.38 11.77
C ASN A 94 -2.61 -9.93 12.85
N GLU A 95 -1.32 -9.79 12.51
CA GLU A 95 -0.31 -9.21 13.40
C GLU A 95 -0.76 -7.82 13.93
N LEU A 96 -1.23 -6.94 13.05
CA LEU A 96 -1.73 -5.61 13.45
C LEU A 96 -2.96 -5.67 14.34
N LEU A 97 -3.89 -6.60 14.08
CA LEU A 97 -5.11 -6.75 14.88
C LEU A 97 -4.80 -7.29 16.28
N ILE A 98 -3.81 -8.18 16.39
CA ILE A 98 -3.30 -8.67 17.68
C ILE A 98 -2.65 -7.53 18.46
N ASP A 99 -1.76 -6.75 17.82
CA ASP A 99 -1.08 -5.61 18.45
C ASP A 99 -2.04 -4.50 18.93
N GLU A 100 -3.24 -4.44 18.35
CA GLU A 100 -4.28 -3.46 18.70
C GLU A 100 -5.37 -4.03 19.62
N ASP A 101 -5.23 -5.28 20.09
CA ASP A 101 -6.24 -5.99 20.88
C ASP A 101 -7.63 -6.08 20.19
N ASP A 102 -7.68 -6.05 18.86
CA ASP A 102 -8.92 -6.17 18.05
C ASP A 102 -9.23 -7.65 17.78
N TYR A 103 -9.60 -8.39 18.83
CA TYR A 103 -9.93 -9.81 18.74
C TYR A 103 -11.16 -10.10 17.87
N ALA A 104 -12.12 -9.18 17.84
CA ALA A 104 -13.30 -9.29 16.99
C ALA A 104 -12.92 -9.20 15.50
N GLY A 105 -12.09 -8.21 15.15
CA GLY A 105 -11.53 -8.07 13.80
C GLY A 105 -10.66 -9.26 13.41
N LEU A 106 -9.83 -9.77 14.33
CA LEU A 106 -8.99 -10.94 14.09
C LEU A 106 -9.84 -12.19 13.81
N ARG A 107 -10.92 -12.38 14.57
CA ARG A 107 -11.83 -13.52 14.37
C ARG A 107 -12.50 -13.44 12.99
N ALA A 108 -13.03 -12.28 12.62
CA ALA A 108 -13.65 -12.06 11.31
C ALA A 108 -12.64 -12.26 10.16
N SER A 109 -11.39 -11.84 10.36
CA SER A 109 -10.29 -12.02 9.41
C SER A 109 -10.02 -13.50 9.13
N ILE A 110 -9.87 -14.31 10.18
CA ILE A 110 -9.55 -15.74 10.08
C ILE A 110 -10.74 -16.57 9.57
N ASP A 111 -11.96 -16.22 9.99
CA ASP A 111 -13.15 -16.97 9.56
C ASP A 111 -13.46 -16.78 8.07
N ALA A 112 -13.01 -15.67 7.47
CA ALA A 112 -13.32 -15.31 6.09
C ALA A 112 -12.21 -15.67 5.08
N PHE A 113 -10.93 -15.74 5.48
CA PHE A 113 -9.79 -15.83 4.55
C PHE A 113 -8.67 -16.75 5.08
#